data_AF-S4PZ18-F1
#
_entry.id   AF-S4PZ18-F1
#
_cell.length_a   1.000
_cell.length_b   1.000
_cell.length_c   1.000
_cell.angle_alpha   90.00
_cell.angle_beta   90.00
_cell.angle_gamma   90.00
#
_symmetry.space_group_name_H-M   'P 1'
#
loop_
_entity.id
_entity.type
_entity.pdbx_description
1 polymer ?
#
loop_
_entity_poly.entity_id
_entity_poly.type
_entity_poly.pdbx_seq_one_letter_code
_entity_poly.pdbx_strand_id
1 'polypeptide(L)'
;SGLIWAHTERLDESGDVILRWVNTDSSITFRLEARTRGYVGLGFNSARNMRKADLVVAWVDDRHGNAQILDCHGLAFEDRTVADEVQNY
;
A
#
# COMPACT_ATOMS: atom_id res chain seq x y z
N SER A 1 9.92 21.48 3.78
CA SER A 1 9.35 21.14 5.09
C SER A 1 8.85 19.70 5.03
N GLY A 2 9.27 18.84 5.95
CA GLY A 2 8.82 17.44 5.99
C GLY A 2 7.46 17.32 6.68
N LEU A 3 6.63 16.38 6.25
CA LEU A 3 5.41 15.99 6.97
C LEU A 3 5.79 15.50 8.38
N ILE A 4 5.01 15.91 9.39
CA ILE A 4 5.06 15.33 10.73
C ILE A 4 4.09 14.15 10.74
N TRP A 5 4.62 12.94 10.88
CA TRP A 5 3.81 11.73 10.93
C TRP A 5 3.10 11.61 12.29
N ALA A 6 1.78 11.55 12.28
CA ALA A 6 0.98 11.42 13.49
C ALA A 6 0.98 9.99 14.03
N HIS A 7 1.12 9.01 13.12
CA HIS A 7 1.05 7.60 13.45
C HIS A 7 2.19 6.81 12.82
N THR A 8 2.54 5.70 13.46
CA THR A 8 3.54 4.73 12.98
C THR A 8 3.16 3.35 13.47
N GLU A 9 3.17 2.37 12.58
CA GLU A 9 2.90 0.97 12.89
C GLU A 9 3.95 0.08 12.22
N ARG A 10 4.28 -1.03 12.90
CA ARG A 10 5.19 -2.04 12.38
C ARG A 10 4.37 -3.25 11.95
N LEU A 11 4.43 -3.58 10.65
CA LEU A 11 3.55 -4.58 10.06
C LEU A 11 4.11 -6.00 10.10
N ASP A 12 5.36 -6.17 10.54
CA ASP A 12 6.09 -7.44 10.55
C ASP A 12 6.95 -7.60 11.81
N GLU A 13 7.33 -8.84 12.13
CA GLU A 13 8.11 -9.13 13.35
C GLU A 13 9.58 -8.69 13.28
N SER A 14 10.18 -8.55 12.09
CA SER A 14 11.57 -8.08 11.94
C SER A 14 11.70 -6.57 11.88
N GLY A 15 10.60 -5.83 11.66
CA GLY A 15 10.62 -4.38 11.52
C GLY A 15 11.12 -3.91 10.16
N ASP A 16 11.06 -4.80 9.17
CA ASP A 16 11.40 -4.50 7.79
C ASP A 16 10.24 -3.82 7.06
N VAL A 17 9.03 -3.79 7.63
CA VAL A 17 7.83 -3.17 7.04
C VAL A 17 7.21 -2.17 8.03
N ILE A 18 7.37 -0.88 7.74
CA ILE A 18 6.88 0.22 8.57
C ILE A 18 5.88 1.06 7.80
N LEU A 19 4.69 1.24 8.37
CA LEU A 19 3.66 2.13 7.85
C LEU A 19 3.58 3.38 8.72
N ARG A 20 3.61 4.56 8.11
CA ARG A 20 3.33 5.84 8.76
C ARG A 20 2.19 6.55 8.06
N TRP A 21 1.40 7.29 8.81
CA TRP A 21 0.38 8.13 8.21
C TRP A 21 0.10 9.39 9.00
N VAL A 22 -0.43 10.36 8.29
CA VAL A 22 -1.01 11.59 8.81
C VAL A 22 -2.27 11.86 8.00
N ASN A 23 -3.34 12.26 8.67
CA ASN A 23 -4.60 12.61 8.03
C ASN A 23 -4.85 14.12 8.13
N THR A 24 -5.58 14.62 7.14
CA THR A 24 -6.28 15.90 7.18
C THR A 24 -7.77 15.64 7.34
N ASP A 25 -8.59 16.68 7.21
CA ASP A 25 -10.05 16.54 7.21
C ASP A 25 -10.59 15.81 5.97
N SER A 26 -9.82 15.76 4.87
CA SER A 26 -10.28 15.24 3.57
C SER A 26 -9.40 14.14 2.97
N SER A 27 -8.22 13.88 3.52
CA SER A 27 -7.28 12.90 2.96
C SER A 27 -6.41 12.26 4.02
N ILE A 28 -5.84 11.10 3.68
CA ILE A 28 -4.81 10.44 4.49
C ILE A 28 -3.58 10.27 3.60
N THR A 29 -2.43 10.70 4.10
CA THR A 29 -1.14 10.48 3.44
C THR A 29 -0.44 9.31 4.11
N PHE A 30 -0.11 8.29 3.32
CA PHE A 30 0.63 7.12 3.77
C PHE A 30 2.09 7.17 3.33
N ARG A 31 2.97 6.65 4.18
CA ARG A 31 4.35 6.29 3.84
C ARG A 31 4.59 4.86 4.28
N LEU A 32 4.74 3.98 3.30
CA LEU A 32 5.16 2.60 3.50
C LEU A 32 6.64 2.48 3.20
N GLU A 33 7.41 1.97 4.15
CA GLU A 33 8.82 1.60 3.96
C GLU A 33 8.93 0.10 4.15
N ALA A 34 9.47 -0.58 3.14
CA ALA A 34 9.61 -2.02 3.16
C ALA A 34 10.97 -2.44 2.62
N ARG A 35 11.66 -3.33 3.34
CA ARG A 35 12.87 -3.98 2.85
C ARG A 35 12.50 -5.25 2.08
N THR A 36 12.39 -5.15 0.76
CA THR A 36 12.08 -6.29 -0.11
C THR A 36 12.83 -6.22 -1.43
N ARG A 37 12.95 -7.36 -2.13
CA ARG A 37 13.40 -7.44 -3.52
C ARG A 37 12.23 -7.56 -4.51
N GLY A 38 11.01 -7.70 -4.00
CA GLY A 38 9.80 -7.80 -4.80
C GLY A 38 9.00 -6.51 -4.78
N TYR A 39 7.67 -6.68 -4.76
CA TYR A 39 6.71 -5.60 -4.63
C TYR A 39 6.15 -5.53 -3.21
N VAL A 40 5.47 -4.43 -2.90
CA VAL A 40 4.63 -4.27 -1.72
C VAL A 40 3.19 -4.00 -2.15
N GLY A 41 2.24 -4.51 -1.38
CA GLY A 41 0.83 -4.15 -1.49
C GLY A 41 0.35 -3.55 -0.18
N LEU A 42 -0.36 -2.42 -0.24
CA LEU A 42 -1.06 -1.83 0.90
C LEU A 42 -2.53 -1.77 0.55
N GLY A 43 -3.38 -2.39 1.38
CA GLY A 43 -4.82 -2.48 1.12
C GLY A 43 -5.65 -2.16 2.36
N PHE A 44 -6.85 -1.63 2.13
CA PHE A 44 -7.89 -1.46 3.15
C PHE A 44 -9.07 -2.36 2.84
N ASN A 45 -9.60 -3.03 3.85
CA ASN A 45 -10.91 -3.66 3.76
C ASN A 45 -11.56 -3.81 5.16
N SER A 46 -12.72 -4.48 5.20
CA SER A 46 -13.44 -4.82 6.42
C SER A 46 -13.21 -6.25 6.95
N ALA A 47 -12.32 -7.05 6.33
CA ALA A 47 -12.09 -8.47 6.63
C ALA A 47 -10.60 -8.88 6.55
N ARG A 48 -10.14 -9.87 7.30
CA ARG A 48 -8.71 -10.28 7.26
C ARG A 48 -8.33 -11.12 6.01
N ASN A 49 -8.65 -10.64 4.80
CA ASN A 49 -8.31 -11.22 3.50
C ASN A 49 -8.24 -10.13 2.42
N MET A 50 -7.89 -10.50 1.18
CA MET A 50 -7.76 -9.55 0.07
C MET A 50 -9.04 -9.41 -0.77
N ARG A 51 -10.10 -10.19 -0.47
CA ARG A 51 -11.36 -10.11 -1.21
C ARG A 51 -11.99 -8.75 -0.99
N LYS A 52 -12.41 -8.11 -2.09
CA LYS A 52 -13.02 -6.76 -2.09
C LYS A 52 -12.17 -5.70 -1.39
N ALA A 53 -10.86 -5.93 -1.24
CA ALA A 53 -9.97 -4.91 -0.72
C ALA A 53 -9.75 -3.84 -1.78
N ASP A 54 -9.67 -2.60 -1.35
CA ASP A 54 -9.09 -1.53 -2.14
C ASP A 54 -7.59 -1.54 -1.85
N LEU A 55 -6.72 -1.60 -2.86
CA LEU A 55 -5.28 -1.72 -2.63
C LEU A 55 -4.38 -1.09 -3.68
N VAL A 56 -3.25 -0.57 -3.24
CA VAL A 56 -2.17 -0.13 -4.13
C VAL A 56 -1.00 -1.12 -4.07
N VAL A 57 -0.43 -1.41 -5.24
CA VAL A 57 0.80 -2.20 -5.39
C VAL A 57 1.92 -1.31 -5.88
N ALA A 58 3.09 -1.38 -5.25
CA ALA A 58 4.26 -0.60 -5.63
C ALA A 58 5.53 -1.47 -5.67
N TRP A 59 6.45 -1.14 -6.58
CA TRP A 59 7.74 -1.81 -6.72
C TRP A 59 8.79 -0.88 -7.34
N VAL A 60 10.05 -1.30 -7.32
CA VAL A 60 11.12 -0.68 -8.09
C VAL A 60 11.37 -1.57 -9.30
N ASP A 61 11.30 -1.00 -10.51
CA ASP A 61 11.63 -1.74 -11.73
C ASP A 61 13.13 -2.04 -11.77
N ASP A 62 13.49 -3.32 -11.84
CA ASP A 62 14.89 -3.79 -11.84
C ASP A 62 15.70 -3.30 -13.05
N ARG A 63 15.05 -2.96 -14.16
CA ARG A 63 15.74 -2.53 -15.38
C ARG A 63 16.26 -1.11 -15.28
N HIS A 64 15.45 -0.20 -14.73
CA HIS A 64 15.76 1.23 -14.71
C HIS A 64 15.91 1.81 -13.30
N GLY A 65 15.54 1.08 -12.25
CA GLY A 65 15.50 1.57 -10.88
C GLY A 65 14.36 2.55 -10.60
N ASN A 66 13.37 2.63 -11.51
CA ASN A 66 12.25 3.56 -11.38
C ASN A 66 11.16 2.98 -10.48
N ALA A 67 10.64 3.80 -9.57
CA ALA A 67 9.46 3.44 -8.77
C ALA A 67 8.23 3.31 -9.68
N GLN A 68 7.45 2.27 -9.44
CA GLN A 68 6.19 1.98 -10.10
C GLN A 68 5.09 1.86 -9.05
N ILE A 69 3.89 2.30 -9.41
CA ILE A 69 2.69 2.21 -8.58
C ILE A 69 1.51 1.81 -9.45
N LEU A 70 0.65 0.94 -8.92
CA LEU A 70 -0.53 0.42 -9.59
C LEU A 70 -1.68 0.36 -8.59
N ASP A 71 -2.74 1.12 -8.87
CA ASP A 71 -4.01 1.01 -8.16
C ASP A 71 -4.74 -0.28 -8.56
N CYS A 72 -5.34 -0.96 -7.58
CA CYS A 72 -5.92 -2.28 -7.72
C CYS A 72 -7.15 -2.45 -6.81
N HIS A 73 -8.02 -3.38 -7.16
CA HIS A 73 -9.02 -3.91 -6.24
C HIS A 73 -9.00 -5.44 -6.20
N GLY A 74 -9.42 -5.97 -5.06
CA GLY A 74 -9.60 -7.39 -4.83
C GLY A 74 -10.91 -7.91 -5.40
N LEU A 75 -10.89 -9.06 -6.06
CA LEU A 75 -12.09 -9.72 -6.55
C LEU A 75 -12.98 -10.21 -5.38
N ALA A 76 -14.28 -10.37 -5.65
CA ALA A 76 -15.24 -10.71 -4.60
C ALA A 76 -15.09 -12.12 -4.02
N PHE A 77 -14.57 -13.07 -4.81
CA PHE A 77 -14.56 -14.49 -4.48
C PHE A 77 -13.16 -15.11 -4.51
N GLU A 78 -12.20 -14.45 -5.16
CA GLU A 78 -10.81 -14.90 -5.26
C GLU A 78 -9.92 -13.98 -4.42
N ASP A 79 -8.91 -14.55 -3.75
CA ASP A 79 -7.83 -13.79 -3.11
C ASP A 79 -6.83 -13.30 -4.18
N ARG A 80 -7.36 -12.63 -5.20
CA ARG A 80 -6.64 -12.10 -6.37
C ARG A 80 -6.97 -10.64 -6.55
N THR A 81 -5.93 -9.87 -6.87
CA THR A 81 -6.02 -8.44 -7.17
C THR A 81 -5.97 -8.21 -8.68
N VAL A 82 -6.70 -7.20 -9.13
CA VAL A 82 -6.72 -6.73 -10.53
C VAL A 82 -6.52 -5.22 -10.56
N ALA A 83 -5.93 -4.70 -11.63
CA ALA A 83 -5.74 -3.26 -11.80
C ALA A 83 -7.09 -2.54 -11.79
N ASP A 84 -7.17 -1.41 -11.08
CA ASP A 84 -8.37 -0.58 -11.05
C ASP A 84 -8.38 0.39 -12.23
N GLU A 85 -9.57 0.60 -12.80
CA GLU A 85 -9.82 1.58 -13.86
C GLU A 85 -9.98 3.00 -13.29
N VAL A 86 -10.32 3.12 -12.00
CA VAL A 86 -10.41 4.37 -11.26
C VAL A 86 -9.19 4.49 -10.36
N GLN A 87 -8.56 5.67 -10.35
CA GLN A 87 -7.41 5.95 -9.48
C GLN A 87 -7.93 6.70 -8.25
N ASN A 88 -8.16 5.99 -7.14
CA ASN A 88 -8.72 6.55 -5.90
C ASN A 88 -7.85 6.31 -4.66
N TYR A 89 -6.63 5.81 -4.86
CA TYR A 89 -5.63 5.61 -3.81
C TYR A 89 -4.86 6.86 -3.39
#